data_AF-A0A0J0YB68-F1
#
_entry.id   AF-A0A0J0YB68-F1
#
_cell.length_a   1.000
_cell.length_b   1.000
_cell.length_c   1.000
_cell.angle_alpha   90.00
_cell.angle_beta   90.00
_cell.angle_gamma   90.00
#
_symmetry.space_group_name_H-M   'P 1'
#
loop_
_entity.id
_entity.type
_entity.pdbx_description
1 polymer ?
#
loop_
_entity_poly.entity_id
_entity_poly.type
_entity_poly.pdbx_seq_one_letter_code
_entity_poly.pdbx_strand_id
1 'polypeptide(L)'
;MKLTTVLAKCLLISGFVFSILTSCKKSELTDAKAEDLFSDSLAGNKLAATAAAAASGMLIESTAGPVTSGEITAFKSYIQARSFPLNNWTPSNVWVYGQGGKTVQGMGVMFEVTEDRAILDRLLQFIDKAIACRNDNLAAASGGQRVMWTGNIEPVWPNTSTTDQADAAQGEIVGHIAYAAKLILSRPALWNLTVGSGDANGYGATYHARALTYVARCEETSDYIRQYMVRTSDNKFYYPTLPGWTFFPGDPLPWNQQMMLNSAFQRLAECHQVLGDAPAKITSYDQLVQISINWFLSSAVSKTSAAGTPVYFWNYALDSNPTSPEDTGHAQYDIGGFFQAYLSGRYSIPLAAVQRFSNTIVDVMAHKESLGYPISGRIDGTNSTAGGDNYLRERFLPIAVRYNQDEWDYLVNLDINSGEYSTNVWMTAHILSEKNYRYVNGIPSGVVFYQNTNYAGTASQSLPKGTYTLAQLAAKGVPNDWASSLRVPSGWKVTLYQSDNFAGTSWVQTADNASLVAIGANDSMSSCKIE
;
A
#
# COMPACT_ATOMS: atom_id res chain seq x y z
N MET A 1 -38.73 14.98 38.34
CA MET A 1 -38.96 13.96 37.30
C MET A 1 -38.04 14.26 36.12
N LYS A 2 -36.87 13.58 36.12
CA LYS A 2 -35.87 13.24 35.07
C LYS A 2 -35.49 14.33 34.03
N LEU A 3 -34.25 14.82 33.89
CA LEU A 3 -32.90 14.25 34.07
C LEU A 3 -32.76 12.85 33.45
N THR A 4 -32.50 12.78 32.13
CA THR A 4 -31.72 11.74 31.39
C THR A 4 -32.04 11.75 29.89
N THR A 5 -31.36 12.56 29.06
CA THR A 5 -31.10 12.19 27.63
C THR A 5 -30.00 12.96 26.86
N VAL A 6 -29.09 13.71 27.50
CA VAL A 6 -27.96 14.36 26.76
C VAL A 6 -26.62 14.07 27.43
N LEU A 7 -26.36 12.80 27.72
CA LEU A 7 -25.10 12.33 28.32
C LEU A 7 -24.46 11.19 27.52
N ALA A 8 -24.64 11.21 26.20
CA ALA A 8 -23.93 10.33 25.28
C ALA A 8 -23.54 11.10 24.01
N LYS A 9 -22.43 11.86 24.10
CA LYS A 9 -21.52 12.21 22.97
C LYS A 9 -20.39 13.22 23.31
N CYS A 10 -20.06 13.43 24.58
CA CYS A 10 -18.93 14.29 24.97
C CYS A 10 -17.97 13.60 25.97
N LEU A 11 -17.20 12.64 25.47
CA LEU A 11 -15.92 12.13 26.00
C LEU A 11 -15.22 11.54 24.76
N LEU A 12 -14.05 11.94 24.26
CA LEU A 12 -12.89 12.57 24.86
C LEU A 12 -12.29 13.62 23.90
N ILE A 13 -12.12 14.85 24.41
CA ILE A 13 -11.09 15.79 23.97
C ILE A 13 -10.31 16.12 25.26
N SER A 14 -9.05 15.73 25.36
CA SER A 14 -8.00 16.49 26.09
C SER A 14 -6.67 15.72 26.19
N GLY A 15 -5.59 16.49 26.04
CA GLY A 15 -4.18 16.10 26.20
C GLY A 15 -3.48 16.04 24.83
N PHE A 16 -2.65 16.99 24.38
CA PHE A 16 -1.59 17.67 25.11
C PHE A 16 -1.11 18.90 24.31
N VAL A 17 -1.22 20.10 24.89
CA VAL A 17 -0.51 21.32 24.48
C VAL A 17 0.27 21.78 25.70
N PHE A 18 1.60 21.59 25.72
CA PHE A 18 2.58 22.51 26.35
C PHE A 18 4.05 22.03 26.20
N SER A 19 4.92 22.95 25.75
CA SER A 19 6.40 23.05 25.93
C SER A 19 7.29 22.01 25.19
N ILE A 20 8.38 22.34 24.49
CA ILE A 20 9.46 23.33 24.75
C ILE A 20 10.09 23.82 23.44
N LEU A 21 10.29 25.14 23.34
CA LEU A 21 11.23 25.86 22.48
C LEU A 21 12.64 25.87 23.09
N THR A 22 13.66 26.12 22.24
CA THR A 22 15.11 26.39 22.50
C THR A 22 16.03 25.19 22.22
N SER A 23 17.19 25.28 21.54
CA SER A 23 17.96 26.38 20.94
C SER A 23 18.98 25.82 19.94
N CYS A 24 19.20 26.46 18.78
CA CYS A 24 20.56 26.69 18.26
C CYS A 24 20.57 27.76 17.16
N LYS A 25 21.63 28.55 17.15
CA LYS A 25 21.74 29.88 16.53
C LYS A 25 22.01 29.83 15.02
N LYS A 26 21.42 30.81 14.31
CA LYS A 26 21.87 31.30 13.00
C LYS A 26 23.31 31.82 13.10
N SER A 27 24.26 31.18 12.41
CA SER A 27 25.41 31.86 11.80
C SER A 27 26.22 30.89 10.94
N GLU A 28 26.46 31.32 9.69
CA GLU A 28 27.49 30.86 8.73
C GLU A 28 27.18 29.68 7.80
N LEU A 29 26.46 29.98 6.71
CA LEU A 29 26.59 29.31 5.42
C LEU A 29 26.61 30.41 4.34
N THR A 30 27.63 30.41 3.48
CA THR A 30 27.78 31.36 2.35
C THR A 30 27.85 30.61 1.03
N ASP A 31 27.31 31.21 -0.04
CA ASP A 31 27.06 30.62 -1.37
C ASP A 31 28.32 30.19 -2.17
N ALA A 32 29.53 30.46 -1.68
CA ALA A 32 30.77 30.27 -2.45
C ALA A 32 31.46 28.90 -2.31
N LYS A 33 30.76 27.84 -1.87
CA LYS A 33 31.30 26.46 -1.82
C LYS A 33 30.59 25.49 -2.75
N ALA A 34 29.79 26.00 -3.69
CA ALA A 34 28.79 25.21 -4.42
C ALA A 34 29.22 24.71 -5.82
N GLU A 35 30.39 25.06 -6.37
CA GLU A 35 30.59 24.89 -7.83
C GLU A 35 31.77 24.02 -8.30
N ASP A 36 32.61 23.45 -7.43
CA ASP A 36 33.92 22.92 -7.88
C ASP A 36 34.11 21.38 -7.91
N LEU A 37 33.03 20.58 -7.98
CA LEU A 37 33.13 19.10 -7.90
C LEU A 37 32.40 18.34 -9.01
N PHE A 38 32.40 18.87 -10.24
CA PHE A 38 31.88 18.17 -11.41
C PHE A 38 32.86 18.18 -12.60
N SER A 39 33.68 17.14 -12.72
CA SER A 39 34.00 16.55 -14.04
C SER A 39 34.60 15.14 -13.91
N ASP A 40 33.87 14.17 -14.44
CA ASP A 40 34.31 13.16 -15.43
C ASP A 40 33.87 11.69 -15.24
N SER A 41 33.11 11.28 -16.27
CA SER A 41 32.97 9.98 -16.95
C SER A 41 32.53 8.69 -16.22
N LEU A 42 31.27 8.32 -16.51
CA LEU A 42 30.81 7.08 -17.18
C LEU A 42 31.38 5.72 -16.73
N ALA A 43 30.59 4.96 -15.96
CA ALA A 43 30.30 3.52 -16.17
C ALA A 43 29.63 2.91 -14.93
N GLY A 44 28.29 2.80 -14.92
CA GLY A 44 27.60 2.03 -13.88
C GLY A 44 26.15 2.42 -13.71
N ASN A 45 25.25 1.71 -14.39
CA ASN A 45 23.79 1.86 -14.31
C ASN A 45 23.20 1.42 -12.94
N LYS A 46 23.69 2.04 -11.85
CA LYS A 46 23.13 1.98 -10.49
C LYS A 46 22.93 3.37 -9.84
N LEU A 47 23.11 4.47 -10.58
CA LEU A 47 23.04 5.83 -10.05
C LEU A 47 22.01 6.68 -10.80
N ALA A 48 20.76 6.59 -10.36
CA ALA A 48 19.74 7.64 -10.53
C ALA A 48 19.08 7.90 -9.17
N ALA A 49 19.94 8.16 -8.18
CA ALA A 49 19.60 8.72 -6.88
C ALA A 49 20.82 9.52 -6.41
N THR A 50 20.60 10.65 -5.75
CA THR A 50 21.56 11.64 -5.22
C THR A 50 21.98 12.71 -6.25
N ALA A 51 21.77 14.01 -6.05
CA ALA A 51 21.77 14.79 -4.82
C ALA A 51 20.39 15.33 -4.40
N ALA A 52 19.78 14.65 -3.44
CA ALA A 52 19.12 15.31 -2.32
C ALA A 52 20.07 15.13 -1.13
N ALA A 53 20.17 16.09 -0.21
CA ALA A 53 20.83 15.84 1.08
C ALA A 53 20.37 14.46 1.58
N ALA A 54 21.31 13.56 1.89
CA ALA A 54 20.99 12.18 2.22
C ALA A 54 20.07 12.17 3.43
N ALA A 55 18.76 12.17 3.20
CA ALA A 55 17.80 11.84 4.22
C ALA A 55 18.20 10.45 4.69
N SER A 56 18.44 10.28 5.98
CA SER A 56 18.41 8.95 6.58
C SER A 56 17.18 8.24 6.03
N GLY A 57 17.31 6.97 5.64
CA GLY A 57 16.19 6.20 5.10
C GLY A 57 14.95 6.28 6.00
N MET A 58 13.79 5.91 5.47
CA MET A 58 12.59 5.82 6.31
C MET A 58 12.81 4.81 7.45
N LEU A 59 12.01 4.93 8.51
CA LEU A 59 12.19 4.19 9.76
C LEU A 59 10.99 3.28 10.03
N ILE A 60 11.28 2.04 10.45
CA ILE A 60 10.33 1.13 11.10
C ILE A 60 10.90 0.84 12.49
N GLU A 61 10.30 1.39 13.54
CA GLU A 61 10.78 1.19 14.92
C GLU A 61 10.35 -0.17 15.47
N SER A 62 9.17 -0.62 15.05
CA SER A 62 8.60 -1.90 15.42
C SER A 62 7.54 -2.34 14.41
N THR A 63 7.41 -3.64 14.21
CA THR A 63 6.32 -4.28 13.44
C THR A 63 5.00 -4.35 14.22
N ALA A 64 4.97 -3.83 15.46
CA ALA A 64 3.83 -3.86 16.36
C ALA A 64 3.39 -2.45 16.78
N GLY A 65 2.14 -2.34 17.24
CA GLY A 65 1.60 -1.11 17.79
C GLY A 65 1.20 -0.05 16.76
N PRO A 66 0.80 1.15 17.22
CA PRO A 66 0.45 2.25 16.33
C PRO A 66 1.68 2.80 15.60
N VAL A 67 1.46 3.59 14.55
CA VAL A 67 2.53 4.38 13.93
C VAL A 67 3.06 5.41 14.93
N THR A 68 4.36 5.45 15.13
CA THR A 68 4.99 6.34 16.12
C THR A 68 5.30 7.72 15.54
N SER A 69 5.53 8.69 16.43
CA SER A 69 5.99 10.03 16.01
C SER A 69 7.37 10.01 15.33
N GLY A 70 8.24 9.08 15.72
CA GLY A 70 9.56 8.87 15.10
C GLY A 70 9.43 8.40 13.66
N GLU A 71 8.57 7.40 13.42
CA GLU A 71 8.27 6.87 12.09
C GLU A 71 7.67 7.95 11.17
N ILE A 72 6.69 8.73 11.68
CA ILE A 72 6.09 9.84 10.93
C ILE A 72 7.14 10.91 10.58
N THR A 73 8.01 11.26 11.53
CA THR A 73 9.06 12.27 11.33
C THR A 73 10.07 11.82 10.28
N ALA A 74 10.51 10.56 10.32
CA ALA A 74 11.40 9.98 9.32
C ALA A 74 10.74 9.93 7.93
N PHE A 75 9.48 9.49 7.86
CA PHE A 75 8.72 9.46 6.61
C PHE A 75 8.60 10.86 5.99
N LYS A 76 8.22 11.87 6.78
CA LYS A 76 8.11 13.27 6.33
C LYS A 76 9.44 13.84 5.84
N SER A 77 10.50 13.58 6.59
CA SER A 77 11.85 14.03 6.21
C SER A 77 12.28 13.42 4.87
N TYR A 78 11.99 12.13 4.67
CA TYR A 78 12.28 11.43 3.44
C TYR A 78 11.51 12.00 2.25
N ILE A 79 10.17 12.08 2.31
CA ILE A 79 9.35 12.58 1.19
C ILE A 79 9.63 14.04 0.84
N GLN A 80 10.08 14.84 1.82
CA GLN A 80 10.43 16.24 1.60
C GLN A 80 11.76 16.39 0.85
N ALA A 81 12.71 15.49 1.09
CA ALA A 81 13.98 15.46 0.37
C ALA A 81 13.86 14.93 -1.07
N ARG A 82 12.80 14.16 -1.39
CA ARG A 82 12.62 13.59 -2.72
C ARG A 82 12.40 14.66 -3.79
N SER A 83 13.08 14.56 -4.92
CA SER A 83 12.79 15.40 -6.08
C SER A 83 11.52 14.95 -6.79
N PHE A 84 10.89 15.88 -7.50
CA PHE A 84 9.84 15.55 -8.44
C PHE A 84 10.43 14.85 -9.67
N PRO A 85 9.68 13.94 -10.33
CA PRO A 85 10.10 13.41 -11.62
C PRO A 85 10.35 14.55 -12.62
N LEU A 86 11.50 14.49 -13.32
CA LEU A 86 11.89 15.50 -14.31
C LEU A 86 10.91 15.55 -15.48
N ASN A 87 10.47 14.38 -15.91
CA ASN A 87 9.50 14.16 -16.97
C ASN A 87 8.59 12.98 -16.58
N ASN A 88 7.69 12.56 -17.48
CA ASN A 88 6.78 11.46 -17.21
C ASN A 88 7.22 10.10 -17.85
N TRP A 89 8.39 10.03 -18.50
CA TRP A 89 8.81 8.91 -19.36
C TRP A 89 10.17 8.24 -19.04
N THR A 90 11.08 8.88 -18.31
CA THR A 90 12.43 8.35 -18.03
C THR A 90 12.58 8.00 -16.55
N PRO A 91 13.13 6.81 -16.20
CA PRO A 91 13.63 5.73 -17.07
C PRO A 91 12.54 4.83 -17.66
N SER A 92 11.30 4.96 -17.19
CA SER A 92 10.09 4.32 -17.69
C SER A 92 8.89 5.19 -17.29
N ASN A 93 7.64 4.80 -17.59
CA ASN A 93 6.43 5.54 -17.15
C ASN A 93 6.44 5.73 -15.62
N VAL A 94 6.96 6.89 -15.17
CA VAL A 94 7.40 7.11 -13.78
C VAL A 94 6.25 7.18 -12.80
N TRP A 95 5.06 7.51 -13.32
CA TRP A 95 3.84 7.64 -12.55
C TRP A 95 3.13 6.30 -12.36
N VAL A 96 3.54 5.24 -13.09
CA VAL A 96 2.95 3.90 -12.96
C VAL A 96 3.96 2.93 -12.36
N TYR A 97 5.09 2.74 -13.03
CA TYR A 97 6.11 1.75 -12.66
C TYR A 97 7.23 2.34 -11.81
N GLY A 98 7.39 3.67 -11.89
CA GLY A 98 8.50 4.36 -11.27
C GLY A 98 8.22 4.86 -9.86
N GLN A 99 9.23 5.53 -9.33
CA GLN A 99 9.21 6.11 -8.01
C GLN A 99 8.18 7.23 -7.84
N GLY A 100 7.73 7.88 -8.92
CA GLY A 100 6.67 8.90 -8.86
C GLY A 100 5.36 8.31 -8.35
N GLY A 101 4.88 7.25 -9.02
CA GLY A 101 3.68 6.50 -8.64
C GLY A 101 3.75 5.92 -7.22
N LYS A 102 4.88 5.28 -6.87
CA LYS A 102 5.11 4.76 -5.52
C LYS A 102 5.07 5.85 -4.45
N THR A 103 5.67 7.02 -4.72
CA THR A 103 5.68 8.12 -3.75
C THR A 103 4.26 8.67 -3.52
N VAL A 104 3.46 8.87 -4.58
CA VAL A 104 2.09 9.39 -4.43
C VAL A 104 1.19 8.40 -3.67
N GLN A 105 1.28 7.11 -3.98
CA GLN A 105 0.51 6.09 -3.27
C GLN A 105 0.92 6.00 -1.79
N GLY A 106 2.22 5.95 -1.50
CA GLY A 106 2.70 5.89 -0.12
C GLY A 106 2.33 7.12 0.71
N MET A 107 2.40 8.33 0.14
CA MET A 107 1.93 9.54 0.84
C MET A 107 0.43 9.51 1.09
N GLY A 108 -0.37 9.00 0.15
CA GLY A 108 -1.81 8.84 0.32
C GLY A 108 -2.16 7.88 1.46
N VAL A 109 -1.54 6.70 1.48
CA VAL A 109 -1.72 5.69 2.54
C VAL A 109 -1.30 6.25 3.90
N MET A 110 -0.14 6.93 3.98
CA MET A 110 0.29 7.56 5.24
C MET A 110 -0.64 8.68 5.69
N PHE A 111 -1.22 9.45 4.77
CA PHE A 111 -2.20 10.47 5.13
C PHE A 111 -3.48 9.84 5.71
N GLU A 112 -3.96 8.71 5.18
CA GLU A 112 -5.12 7.99 5.77
C GLU A 112 -4.88 7.55 7.21
N VAL A 113 -3.63 7.23 7.56
CA VAL A 113 -3.27 6.78 8.92
C VAL A 113 -3.02 7.95 9.87
N THR A 114 -2.42 9.03 9.38
CA THR A 114 -1.87 10.11 10.23
C THR A 114 -2.71 11.38 10.25
N GLU A 115 -3.52 11.62 9.21
CA GLU A 115 -4.20 12.89 8.95
C GLU A 115 -3.22 14.10 8.91
N ASP A 116 -1.93 13.86 8.66
CA ASP A 116 -0.88 14.89 8.67
C ASP A 116 -0.93 15.73 7.39
N ARG A 117 -1.36 16.99 7.53
CA ARG A 117 -1.51 17.92 6.39
C ARG A 117 -0.21 18.20 5.63
N ALA A 118 0.96 18.07 6.25
CA ALA A 118 2.22 18.27 5.51
C ALA A 118 2.51 17.10 4.57
N ILE A 119 2.09 15.88 4.93
CA ILE A 119 2.12 14.73 4.01
C ILE A 119 1.14 14.97 2.85
N LEU A 120 -0.08 15.44 3.16
CA LEU A 120 -1.07 15.78 2.13
C LEU A 120 -0.55 16.87 1.18
N ASP A 121 -0.02 17.98 1.71
CA ASP A 121 0.52 19.07 0.89
C ASP A 121 1.63 18.60 -0.04
N ARG A 122 2.51 17.70 0.46
CA ARG A 122 3.56 17.10 -0.36
C ARG A 122 3.00 16.19 -1.44
N LEU A 123 1.97 15.40 -1.13
CA LEU A 123 1.20 14.63 -2.11
C LEU A 123 0.66 15.52 -3.22
N LEU A 124 -0.01 16.63 -2.87
CA LEU A 124 -0.62 17.52 -3.86
C LEU A 124 0.43 18.13 -4.80
N GLN A 125 1.64 18.44 -4.33
CA GLN A 125 2.70 18.93 -5.20
C GLN A 125 3.15 17.88 -6.25
N PHE A 126 3.18 16.59 -5.89
CA PHE A 126 3.47 15.53 -6.86
C PHE A 126 2.31 15.33 -7.85
N ILE A 127 1.06 15.42 -7.39
CA ILE A 127 -0.13 15.34 -8.24
C ILE A 127 -0.20 16.52 -9.21
N ASP A 128 0.04 17.74 -8.73
CA ASP A 128 0.17 18.93 -9.56
C ASP A 128 1.20 18.71 -10.68
N LYS A 129 2.36 18.12 -10.36
CA LYS A 129 3.40 17.81 -11.33
C LYS A 129 2.97 16.75 -12.33
N ALA A 130 2.25 15.70 -11.89
CA ALA A 130 1.70 14.70 -12.79
C ALA A 130 0.76 15.34 -13.82
N ILE A 131 -0.19 16.18 -13.38
CA ILE A 131 -1.13 16.92 -14.25
C ILE A 131 -0.39 17.88 -15.19
N ALA A 132 0.55 18.67 -14.66
CA ALA A 132 1.31 19.64 -15.46
C ALA A 132 2.18 18.98 -16.54
N CYS A 133 2.62 17.74 -16.32
CA CYS A 133 3.38 16.97 -17.31
C CYS A 133 2.50 16.15 -18.27
N ARG A 134 1.17 16.23 -18.19
CA ARG A 134 0.28 15.56 -19.17
C ARG A 134 0.47 16.15 -20.56
N ASN A 135 0.37 15.34 -21.61
CA ASN A 135 0.74 15.73 -22.97
C ASN A 135 0.07 17.03 -23.45
N ASP A 136 -1.23 17.19 -23.22
CA ASP A 136 -2.03 18.38 -23.57
C ASP A 136 -1.72 19.63 -22.72
N ASN A 137 -1.12 19.46 -21.53
CA ASN A 137 -0.75 20.57 -20.64
C ASN A 137 0.71 21.00 -20.79
N LEU A 138 1.60 20.02 -21.02
CA LEU A 138 3.03 20.26 -21.09
C LEU A 138 3.37 21.01 -22.38
N ALA A 139 4.22 22.03 -22.28
CA ALA A 139 4.64 22.82 -23.43
C ALA A 139 5.38 21.96 -24.47
N ALA A 140 5.23 22.30 -25.76
CA ALA A 140 5.90 21.61 -26.87
C ALA A 140 7.43 21.56 -26.69
N ALA A 141 8.03 22.67 -26.26
CA ALA A 141 9.46 22.78 -25.99
C ALA A 141 9.94 21.86 -24.85
N SER A 142 9.03 21.37 -24.01
CA SER A 142 9.30 20.46 -22.90
C SER A 142 8.85 19.02 -23.18
N GLY A 143 8.48 18.70 -24.42
CA GLY A 143 8.08 17.36 -24.83
C GLY A 143 6.59 17.04 -24.66
N GLY A 144 5.73 18.03 -24.47
CA GLY A 144 4.28 17.90 -24.59
C GLY A 144 3.75 18.32 -25.96
N GLN A 145 2.45 18.56 -26.07
CA GLN A 145 1.74 18.91 -27.31
C GLN A 145 2.00 17.93 -28.47
N ARG A 146 2.25 16.65 -28.16
CA ARG A 146 2.50 15.64 -29.18
C ARG A 146 1.19 15.18 -29.79
N VAL A 147 1.18 15.08 -31.11
CA VAL A 147 0.11 14.38 -31.84
C VAL A 147 0.31 12.89 -31.60
N MET A 148 -0.70 12.26 -31.00
CA MET A 148 -0.71 10.84 -30.66
C MET A 148 -1.19 10.01 -31.84
N TRP A 149 -1.19 8.69 -31.67
CA TRP A 149 -1.66 7.73 -32.68
C TRP A 149 -3.10 7.98 -33.15
N THR A 150 -3.91 8.68 -32.37
CA THR A 150 -5.29 9.11 -32.70
C THR A 150 -5.34 10.25 -33.72
N GLY A 151 -4.21 10.92 -33.98
CA GLY A 151 -4.14 12.14 -34.80
C GLY A 151 -4.40 13.44 -34.05
N ASN A 152 -4.64 13.39 -32.73
CA ASN A 152 -4.87 14.58 -31.90
C ASN A 152 -3.78 14.76 -30.81
N ILE A 153 -3.78 15.93 -30.18
CA ILE A 153 -3.08 16.13 -28.90
C ILE A 153 -4.00 15.61 -27.79
N GLU A 154 -3.67 14.44 -27.25
CA GLU A 154 -4.51 13.75 -26.26
C GLU A 154 -4.10 14.05 -24.81
N PRO A 155 -5.03 14.00 -23.84
CA PRO A 155 -4.76 14.23 -22.41
C PRO A 155 -4.16 12.98 -21.74
N VAL A 156 -2.94 12.60 -22.14
CA VAL A 156 -2.31 11.33 -21.78
C VAL A 156 -0.86 11.46 -21.30
N TRP A 157 -0.32 10.36 -20.80
CA TRP A 157 1.06 10.10 -20.43
C TRP A 157 1.50 8.72 -21.00
N PRO A 158 2.79 8.36 -20.95
CA PRO A 158 3.92 9.26 -20.94
C PRO A 158 4.08 9.92 -22.32
N ASN A 159 4.91 10.98 -22.42
CA ASN A 159 5.10 11.75 -23.66
C ASN A 159 6.45 11.41 -24.31
N THR A 160 6.78 10.12 -24.42
CA THR A 160 8.11 9.66 -24.87
C THR A 160 8.31 9.93 -26.36
N SER A 161 7.28 9.68 -27.18
CA SER A 161 7.31 9.82 -28.64
C SER A 161 5.94 10.13 -29.22
N THR A 162 5.89 10.55 -30.49
CA THR A 162 4.63 10.73 -31.24
C THR A 162 3.99 9.40 -31.66
N THR A 163 4.72 8.29 -31.50
CA THR A 163 4.22 6.93 -31.78
C THR A 163 3.80 6.19 -30.51
N ASP A 164 3.86 6.86 -29.35
CA ASP A 164 3.44 6.25 -28.10
C ASP A 164 1.95 5.96 -28.14
N GLN A 165 1.59 4.76 -27.70
CA GLN A 165 0.22 4.30 -27.76
C GLN A 165 -0.61 4.75 -26.56
N ALA A 166 -0.02 5.42 -25.56
CA ALA A 166 -0.73 5.93 -24.39
C ALA A 166 -1.76 4.90 -23.87
N ASP A 167 -1.23 3.75 -23.47
CA ASP A 167 -1.96 2.53 -23.16
C ASP A 167 -2.74 2.60 -21.83
N ALA A 168 -3.24 1.45 -21.39
CA ALA A 168 -4.02 1.32 -20.16
C ALA A 168 -3.33 1.86 -18.90
N ALA A 169 -2.01 2.11 -18.93
CA ALA A 169 -1.28 2.77 -17.86
C ALA A 169 -1.87 4.15 -17.52
N GLN A 170 -2.64 4.79 -18.42
CA GLN A 170 -3.41 6.01 -18.13
C GLN A 170 -4.29 5.84 -16.89
N GLY A 171 -4.90 4.66 -16.75
CA GLY A 171 -5.83 4.38 -15.66
C GLY A 171 -5.19 4.48 -14.28
N GLU A 172 -3.95 4.04 -14.15
CA GLU A 172 -3.24 4.09 -12.86
C GLU A 172 -2.90 5.54 -12.48
N ILE A 173 -2.50 6.36 -13.45
CA ILE A 173 -2.17 7.77 -13.24
C ILE A 173 -3.42 8.56 -12.86
N VAL A 174 -4.52 8.33 -13.57
CA VAL A 174 -5.84 8.88 -13.22
C VAL A 174 -6.24 8.42 -11.82
N GLY A 175 -6.02 7.14 -11.48
CA GLY A 175 -6.27 6.59 -10.15
C GLY A 175 -5.48 7.30 -9.05
N HIS A 176 -4.22 7.64 -9.27
CA HIS A 176 -3.42 8.42 -8.31
C HIS A 176 -3.97 9.83 -8.07
N ILE A 177 -4.31 10.54 -9.15
CA ILE A 177 -4.85 11.91 -9.08
C ILE A 177 -6.22 11.90 -8.39
N ALA A 178 -7.10 10.99 -8.78
CA ALA A 178 -8.42 10.82 -8.18
C ALA A 178 -8.34 10.35 -6.71
N TYR A 179 -7.34 9.56 -6.35
CA TYR A 179 -7.11 9.19 -4.95
C TYR A 179 -6.79 10.42 -4.09
N ALA A 180 -5.90 11.32 -4.54
CA ALA A 180 -5.64 12.57 -3.82
C ALA A 180 -6.89 13.45 -3.69
N ALA A 181 -7.72 13.54 -4.74
CA ALA A 181 -9.00 14.21 -4.68
C ALA A 181 -9.94 13.58 -3.64
N LYS A 182 -10.10 12.25 -3.66
CA LYS A 182 -10.91 11.50 -2.69
C LYS A 182 -10.46 11.75 -1.25
N LEU A 183 -9.14 11.79 -0.99
CA LEU A 183 -8.61 12.03 0.34
C LEU A 183 -9.09 13.37 0.90
N ILE A 184 -9.12 14.42 0.07
CA ILE A 184 -9.65 15.73 0.43
C ILE A 184 -11.18 15.69 0.55
N LEU A 185 -11.88 15.18 -0.45
CA LEU A 185 -13.34 15.19 -0.52
C LEU A 185 -13.96 14.45 0.67
N SER A 186 -13.35 13.34 1.08
CA SER A 186 -13.80 12.56 2.25
C SER A 186 -13.60 13.28 3.60
N ARG A 187 -12.97 14.46 3.61
CA ARG A 187 -12.62 15.23 4.83
C ARG A 187 -13.09 16.68 4.73
N PRO A 188 -14.39 16.95 4.97
CA PRO A 188 -14.95 18.30 4.89
C PRO A 188 -14.23 19.36 5.74
N ALA A 189 -13.59 18.95 6.84
CA ALA A 189 -12.78 19.83 7.67
C ALA A 189 -11.59 20.48 6.94
N LEU A 190 -11.11 19.89 5.84
CA LEU A 190 -10.02 20.45 5.03
C LEU A 190 -10.49 21.46 3.99
N TRP A 191 -11.76 21.39 3.57
CA TRP A 191 -12.24 21.99 2.31
C TRP A 191 -11.95 23.48 2.16
N ASN A 192 -12.14 24.23 3.25
CA ASN A 192 -11.97 25.69 3.26
C ASN A 192 -10.55 26.13 3.65
N LEU A 193 -9.67 25.20 4.02
CA LEU A 193 -8.29 25.53 4.33
C LEU A 193 -7.51 25.80 3.03
N THR A 194 -6.59 26.73 3.09
CA THR A 194 -5.62 26.99 2.02
C THR A 194 -4.64 25.83 1.93
N VAL A 195 -4.33 25.40 0.71
CA VAL A 195 -3.30 24.39 0.44
C VAL A 195 -1.94 24.96 0.85
N GLY A 196 -1.20 24.25 1.70
CA GLY A 196 0.03 24.80 2.31
C GLY A 196 1.16 25.04 1.30
N SER A 197 1.14 24.35 0.16
CA SER A 197 2.10 24.54 -0.94
C SER A 197 1.75 25.70 -1.89
N GLY A 198 0.63 26.40 -1.69
CA GLY A 198 0.15 27.46 -2.57
C GLY A 198 -0.48 26.94 -3.87
N ASP A 199 -0.69 27.82 -4.85
CA ASP A 199 -1.42 27.52 -6.08
C ASP A 199 -0.70 28.03 -7.35
N ALA A 200 0.56 27.62 -7.51
CA ALA A 200 1.38 28.08 -8.63
C ALA A 200 0.83 27.69 -10.02
N ASN A 201 0.06 26.59 -10.09
CA ASN A 201 -0.52 26.09 -11.34
C ASN A 201 -1.97 26.58 -11.58
N GLY A 202 -2.56 27.33 -10.65
CA GLY A 202 -3.96 27.76 -10.75
C GLY A 202 -4.95 26.59 -10.68
N TYR A 203 -4.61 25.51 -9.97
CA TYR A 203 -5.47 24.36 -9.76
C TYR A 203 -6.40 24.53 -8.55
N GLY A 204 -6.30 25.62 -7.79
CA GLY A 204 -7.22 25.96 -6.70
C GLY A 204 -6.48 26.23 -5.39
N ALA A 205 -6.72 27.39 -4.80
CA ALA A 205 -6.04 27.82 -3.56
C ALA A 205 -6.52 27.10 -2.30
N THR A 206 -7.74 26.56 -2.28
CA THR A 206 -8.26 25.74 -1.17
C THR A 206 -8.21 24.26 -1.52
N TYR A 207 -8.18 23.38 -0.52
CA TYR A 207 -8.18 21.93 -0.77
C TYR A 207 -9.41 21.50 -1.59
N HIS A 208 -10.59 22.04 -1.29
CA HIS A 208 -11.79 21.67 -2.05
C HIS A 208 -11.70 22.10 -3.51
N ALA A 209 -11.28 23.34 -3.79
CA ALA A 209 -11.08 23.80 -5.16
C ALA A 209 -10.06 22.93 -5.90
N ARG A 210 -8.96 22.57 -5.22
CA ARG A 210 -7.93 21.67 -5.76
C ARG A 210 -8.48 20.30 -6.12
N ALA A 211 -9.25 19.70 -5.23
CA ALA A 211 -9.86 18.40 -5.46
C ALA A 211 -10.85 18.42 -6.64
N LEU A 212 -11.65 19.48 -6.80
CA LEU A 212 -12.54 19.64 -7.95
C LEU A 212 -11.77 19.73 -9.27
N THR A 213 -10.67 20.48 -9.30
CA THR A 213 -9.80 20.53 -10.49
C THR A 213 -9.21 19.16 -10.80
N TYR A 214 -8.75 18.41 -9.79
CA TYR A 214 -8.21 17.06 -10.01
C TYR A 214 -9.25 16.12 -10.60
N VAL A 215 -10.48 16.10 -10.07
CA VAL A 215 -11.59 15.31 -10.64
C VAL A 215 -11.81 15.72 -12.10
N ALA A 216 -11.92 17.02 -12.40
CA ALA A 216 -12.13 17.49 -13.78
C ALA A 216 -11.00 17.04 -14.74
N ARG A 217 -9.74 17.07 -14.30
CA ARG A 217 -8.61 16.59 -15.12
C ARG A 217 -8.62 15.08 -15.32
N CYS A 218 -8.99 14.32 -14.30
CA CYS A 218 -9.18 12.88 -14.41
C CYS A 218 -10.26 12.52 -15.43
N GLU A 219 -11.38 13.25 -15.43
CA GLU A 219 -12.49 13.02 -16.37
C GLU A 219 -12.06 13.17 -17.84
N GLU A 220 -11.22 14.16 -18.17
CA GLU A 220 -10.69 14.35 -19.53
C GLU A 220 -9.91 13.12 -20.03
N THR A 221 -9.07 12.53 -19.19
CA THR A 221 -8.32 11.30 -19.54
C THR A 221 -9.22 10.06 -19.49
N SER A 222 -10.21 10.02 -18.60
CA SER A 222 -11.19 8.93 -18.55
C SER A 222 -12.08 8.87 -19.78
N ASP A 223 -12.41 10.01 -20.40
CA ASP A 223 -13.11 10.05 -21.67
C ASP A 223 -12.27 9.44 -22.80
N TYR A 224 -10.96 9.73 -22.87
CA TYR A 224 -10.02 9.05 -23.77
C TYR A 224 -10.02 7.53 -23.56
N ILE A 225 -9.89 7.06 -22.31
CA ILE A 225 -9.89 5.63 -21.99
C ILE A 225 -11.20 4.98 -22.45
N ARG A 226 -12.34 5.59 -22.16
CA ARG A 226 -13.66 5.07 -22.57
C ARG A 226 -13.81 5.01 -24.08
N GLN A 227 -13.32 6.02 -24.79
CA GLN A 227 -13.44 6.08 -26.23
C GLN A 227 -12.65 4.97 -26.92
N TYR A 228 -11.45 4.68 -26.43
CA TYR A 228 -10.51 3.84 -27.18
C TYR A 228 -10.30 2.44 -26.60
N MET A 229 -10.49 2.23 -25.29
CA MET A 229 -10.20 0.95 -24.62
C MET A 229 -11.42 0.24 -24.06
N VAL A 230 -12.61 0.86 -24.10
CA VAL A 230 -13.86 0.22 -23.69
C VAL A 230 -14.65 -0.19 -24.93
N ARG A 231 -14.87 -1.49 -25.09
CA ARG A 231 -15.73 -2.00 -26.15
C ARG A 231 -17.19 -1.81 -25.78
N THR A 232 -17.92 -1.06 -26.59
CA THR A 232 -19.31 -0.66 -26.30
C THR A 232 -20.32 -1.80 -26.36
N SER A 233 -20.01 -2.92 -27.02
CA SER A 233 -20.94 -4.06 -27.13
C SER A 233 -21.06 -4.87 -25.84
N ASP A 234 -20.04 -4.85 -24.98
CA ASP A 234 -20.01 -5.65 -23.75
C ASP A 234 -19.35 -4.96 -22.55
N ASN A 235 -18.95 -3.70 -22.68
CA ASN A 235 -18.31 -2.89 -21.63
C ASN A 235 -17.05 -3.53 -21.04
N LYS A 236 -16.33 -4.29 -21.87
CA LYS A 236 -15.05 -4.92 -21.51
C LYS A 236 -13.87 -4.15 -22.10
N PHE A 237 -12.71 -4.37 -21.52
CA PHE A 237 -11.49 -3.67 -21.89
C PHE A 237 -10.69 -4.42 -22.97
N TYR A 238 -10.39 -3.73 -24.07
CA TYR A 238 -9.71 -4.26 -25.25
C TYR A 238 -8.69 -3.26 -25.78
N TYR A 239 -7.66 -3.77 -26.46
CA TYR A 239 -6.79 -2.89 -27.25
C TYR A 239 -7.56 -2.25 -28.42
N PRO A 240 -7.30 -0.97 -28.74
CA PRO A 240 -7.89 -0.30 -29.89
C PRO A 240 -7.67 -1.03 -31.21
N THR A 241 -8.65 -0.94 -32.10
CA THR A 241 -8.60 -1.51 -33.47
C THR A 241 -8.44 -0.45 -34.56
N LEU A 242 -8.40 0.83 -34.17
CA LEU A 242 -8.33 1.95 -35.10
C LEU A 242 -6.95 2.07 -35.76
N PRO A 243 -6.89 2.62 -37.01
CA PRO A 243 -5.61 2.90 -37.67
C PRO A 243 -4.71 3.79 -36.78
N GLY A 244 -3.46 3.39 -36.60
CA GLY A 244 -2.47 4.06 -35.73
C GLY A 244 -2.12 3.25 -34.48
N TRP A 245 -3.02 2.38 -34.01
CA TRP A 245 -2.70 1.41 -32.97
C TRP A 245 -2.04 0.15 -33.55
N THR A 246 -1.00 -0.37 -32.89
CA THR A 246 -0.23 -1.52 -33.38
C THR A 246 -0.07 -2.65 -32.37
N PHE A 247 -0.35 -2.44 -31.08
CA PHE A 247 -0.14 -3.45 -30.04
C PHE A 247 -1.37 -4.35 -29.86
N PHE A 248 -1.31 -5.59 -30.37
CA PHE A 248 -2.36 -6.60 -30.19
C PHE A 248 -3.80 -6.09 -30.48
N PRO A 249 -4.05 -5.47 -31.64
CA PRO A 249 -5.30 -4.75 -31.91
C PRO A 249 -6.53 -5.68 -31.80
N GLY A 250 -7.46 -5.32 -30.92
CA GLY A 250 -8.70 -6.08 -30.68
C GLY A 250 -8.59 -7.23 -29.68
N ASP A 251 -7.39 -7.53 -29.17
CA ASP A 251 -7.21 -8.53 -28.11
C ASP A 251 -7.67 -7.97 -26.75
N PRO A 252 -8.13 -8.82 -25.82
CA PRO A 252 -8.38 -8.43 -24.43
C PRO A 252 -7.15 -7.77 -23.79
N LEU A 253 -7.38 -6.72 -23.01
CA LEU A 253 -6.30 -6.18 -22.18
C LEU A 253 -5.88 -7.23 -21.12
N PRO A 254 -4.59 -7.37 -20.82
CA PRO A 254 -4.11 -8.23 -19.73
C PRO A 254 -4.59 -7.72 -18.37
N TRP A 255 -4.62 -8.60 -17.36
CA TRP A 255 -5.29 -8.29 -16.10
C TRP A 255 -4.67 -7.11 -15.36
N ASN A 256 -3.35 -6.95 -15.40
CA ASN A 256 -2.65 -5.85 -14.75
C ASN A 256 -3.10 -4.51 -15.31
N GLN A 257 -3.25 -4.43 -16.64
CA GLN A 257 -3.74 -3.25 -17.35
C GLN A 257 -5.22 -2.99 -17.08
N GLN A 258 -6.04 -4.03 -17.03
CA GLN A 258 -7.45 -3.88 -16.63
C GLN A 258 -7.57 -3.32 -15.20
N MET A 259 -6.71 -3.77 -14.28
CA MET A 259 -6.70 -3.24 -12.91
C MET A 259 -6.25 -1.79 -12.81
N MET A 260 -5.34 -1.35 -13.69
CA MET A 260 -5.00 0.07 -13.82
C MET A 260 -6.21 0.89 -14.28
N LEU A 261 -6.96 0.42 -15.28
CA LEU A 261 -8.22 1.08 -15.71
C LEU A 261 -9.27 1.08 -14.59
N ASN A 262 -9.39 -0.02 -13.84
CA ASN A 262 -10.27 -0.10 -12.68
C ASN A 262 -9.88 0.94 -11.61
N SER A 263 -8.58 1.21 -11.42
CA SER A 263 -8.09 2.25 -10.51
C SER A 263 -8.67 3.63 -10.83
N ALA A 264 -8.71 4.03 -12.10
CA ALA A 264 -9.33 5.27 -12.53
C ALA A 264 -10.83 5.32 -12.23
N PHE A 265 -11.58 4.37 -12.79
CA PHE A 265 -13.04 4.40 -12.76
C PHE A 265 -13.60 4.29 -11.34
N GLN A 266 -13.03 3.42 -10.49
CA GLN A 266 -13.50 3.29 -9.12
C GLN A 266 -13.23 4.57 -8.31
N ARG A 267 -12.04 5.19 -8.46
CA ARG A 267 -11.69 6.39 -7.68
C ARG A 267 -12.51 7.61 -8.11
N LEU A 268 -12.83 7.73 -9.40
CA LEU A 268 -13.74 8.76 -9.90
C LEU A 268 -15.18 8.54 -9.41
N ALA A 269 -15.67 7.29 -9.43
CA ALA A 269 -16.98 6.96 -8.87
C ALA A 269 -17.08 7.32 -7.38
N GLU A 270 -16.02 7.07 -6.60
CA GLU A 270 -15.93 7.48 -5.20
C GLU A 270 -15.92 8.99 -5.02
N CYS A 271 -15.17 9.73 -5.84
CA CYS A 271 -15.16 11.21 -5.79
C CYS A 271 -16.54 11.78 -6.07
N HIS A 272 -17.18 11.34 -7.15
CA HIS A 272 -18.53 11.79 -7.53
C HIS A 272 -19.58 11.40 -6.50
N GLN A 273 -19.46 10.23 -5.86
CA GLN A 273 -20.36 9.85 -4.78
C GLN A 273 -20.25 10.79 -3.57
N VAL A 274 -19.04 11.19 -3.18
CA VAL A 274 -18.84 12.14 -2.07
C VAL A 274 -19.37 13.53 -2.43
N LEU A 275 -19.20 13.96 -3.67
CA LEU A 275 -19.74 15.23 -4.18
C LEU A 275 -21.26 15.23 -4.31
N GLY A 276 -21.88 14.05 -4.45
CA GLY A 276 -23.31 13.92 -4.71
C GLY A 276 -23.70 14.36 -6.12
N ASP A 277 -22.79 14.24 -7.09
CA ASP A 277 -22.97 14.66 -8.48
C ASP A 277 -22.83 13.49 -9.47
N ALA A 278 -23.04 13.78 -10.76
CA ALA A 278 -22.83 12.87 -11.89
C ALA A 278 -23.30 11.40 -11.68
N PRO A 279 -24.54 11.13 -11.22
CA PRO A 279 -24.98 9.77 -10.89
C PRO A 279 -24.88 8.77 -12.07
N ALA A 280 -25.08 9.24 -13.31
CA ALA A 280 -24.89 8.41 -14.50
C ALA A 280 -23.44 7.97 -14.72
N LYS A 281 -22.45 8.82 -14.38
CA LYS A 281 -21.03 8.46 -14.43
C LYS A 281 -20.69 7.43 -13.36
N ILE A 282 -21.18 7.62 -12.13
CA ILE A 282 -21.01 6.65 -11.03
C ILE A 282 -21.50 5.28 -11.47
N THR A 283 -22.74 5.17 -11.96
CA THR A 283 -23.30 3.90 -12.44
C THR A 283 -22.47 3.29 -13.56
N SER A 284 -22.05 4.10 -14.55
CA SER A 284 -21.26 3.60 -15.66
C SER A 284 -19.87 3.11 -15.24
N TYR A 285 -19.18 3.85 -14.37
CA TYR A 285 -17.87 3.48 -13.85
C TYR A 285 -17.94 2.23 -12.97
N ASP A 286 -18.93 2.15 -12.09
CA ASP A 286 -19.10 0.96 -11.25
C ASP A 286 -19.43 -0.28 -12.08
N GLN A 287 -20.20 -0.13 -13.17
CA GLN A 287 -20.47 -1.22 -14.10
C GLN A 287 -19.20 -1.71 -14.80
N LEU A 288 -18.34 -0.80 -15.27
CA LEU A 288 -17.07 -1.17 -15.93
C LEU A 288 -16.16 -1.97 -14.98
N VAL A 289 -16.00 -1.48 -13.75
CA VAL A 289 -15.17 -2.15 -12.74
C VAL A 289 -15.75 -3.51 -12.36
N GLN A 290 -17.06 -3.60 -12.12
CA GLN A 290 -17.72 -4.86 -11.77
C GLN A 290 -17.59 -5.91 -12.89
N ILE A 291 -17.74 -5.51 -14.16
CA ILE A 291 -17.58 -6.41 -15.31
C ILE A 291 -16.13 -6.89 -15.40
N SER A 292 -15.15 -6.01 -15.26
CA SER A 292 -13.72 -6.38 -15.29
C SER A 292 -13.37 -7.36 -14.17
N ILE A 293 -13.81 -7.10 -12.93
CA ILE A 293 -13.58 -7.99 -11.79
C ILE A 293 -14.23 -9.37 -12.00
N ASN A 294 -15.48 -9.40 -12.48
CA ASN A 294 -16.16 -10.67 -12.78
C ASN A 294 -15.41 -11.45 -13.87
N TRP A 295 -14.88 -10.76 -14.87
CA TRP A 295 -14.12 -11.39 -15.95
C TRP A 295 -12.80 -11.97 -15.45
N PHE A 296 -12.06 -11.21 -14.64
CA PHE A 296 -10.83 -11.70 -14.00
C PHE A 296 -11.11 -12.95 -13.15
N LEU A 297 -12.11 -12.90 -12.26
CA LEU A 297 -12.51 -14.04 -11.42
C LEU A 297 -12.95 -15.24 -12.24
N SER A 298 -13.64 -15.04 -13.38
CA SER A 298 -14.05 -16.14 -14.26
C SER A 298 -12.89 -16.87 -14.93
N SER A 299 -11.72 -16.21 -15.04
CA SER A 299 -10.50 -16.80 -15.59
C SER A 299 -9.64 -17.51 -14.54
N ALA A 300 -9.84 -17.19 -13.25
CA ALA A 300 -9.06 -17.75 -12.17
C ALA A 300 -9.45 -19.21 -11.88
N VAL A 301 -8.47 -20.11 -11.97
CA VAL A 301 -8.65 -21.54 -11.74
C VAL A 301 -8.44 -21.86 -10.26
N SER A 302 -9.44 -22.47 -9.63
CA SER A 302 -9.31 -22.95 -8.25
C SER A 302 -8.38 -24.16 -8.19
N LYS A 303 -7.38 -24.10 -7.31
CA LYS A 303 -6.47 -25.20 -6.97
C LYS A 303 -6.42 -25.39 -5.45
N THR A 304 -5.67 -26.40 -5.02
CA THR A 304 -5.34 -26.66 -3.61
C THR A 304 -3.84 -26.54 -3.44
N SER A 305 -3.38 -25.77 -2.44
CA SER A 305 -1.96 -25.62 -2.12
C SER A 305 -1.38 -26.91 -1.51
N ALA A 306 -0.06 -26.97 -1.37
CA ALA A 306 0.59 -28.04 -0.61
C ALA A 306 0.17 -28.08 0.87
N ALA A 307 -0.25 -26.93 1.43
CA ALA A 307 -0.80 -26.82 2.78
C ALA A 307 -2.28 -27.23 2.87
N GLY A 308 -2.92 -27.62 1.76
CA GLY A 308 -4.32 -28.04 1.73
C GLY A 308 -5.33 -26.88 1.65
N THR A 309 -4.87 -25.63 1.54
CA THR A 309 -5.73 -24.44 1.44
C THR A 309 -6.23 -24.23 0.00
N PRO A 310 -7.45 -23.69 -0.18
CA PRO A 310 -7.92 -23.28 -1.49
C PRO A 310 -7.15 -22.05 -1.97
N VAL A 311 -6.63 -22.13 -3.20
CA VAL A 311 -5.84 -21.07 -3.86
C VAL A 311 -6.33 -20.82 -5.28
N TYR A 312 -5.90 -19.71 -5.88
CA TYR A 312 -6.10 -19.44 -7.29
C TYR A 312 -4.82 -19.59 -8.10
N PHE A 313 -5.01 -20.00 -9.36
CA PHE A 313 -4.04 -19.88 -10.43
C PHE A 313 -4.66 -19.04 -11.55
N TRP A 314 -3.88 -18.13 -12.13
CA TRP A 314 -4.29 -17.35 -13.29
C TRP A 314 -3.09 -17.06 -14.19
N ASN A 315 -3.38 -16.74 -15.44
CA ASN A 315 -2.38 -16.36 -16.43
C ASN A 315 -2.44 -14.85 -16.69
N TYR A 316 -1.45 -14.31 -17.39
CA TYR A 316 -1.32 -12.89 -17.71
C TYR A 316 -2.53 -12.26 -18.42
N ALA A 317 -3.10 -12.99 -19.36
CA ALA A 317 -4.28 -12.56 -20.11
C ALA A 317 -5.21 -13.76 -20.37
N LEU A 318 -6.46 -13.49 -20.74
CA LEU A 318 -7.48 -14.52 -20.96
C LEU A 318 -7.02 -15.62 -21.92
N ASP A 319 -6.45 -15.24 -23.06
CA ASP A 319 -6.05 -16.17 -24.14
C ASP A 319 -4.57 -16.57 -24.07
N SER A 320 -3.89 -16.28 -22.95
CA SER A 320 -2.50 -16.68 -22.76
C SER A 320 -2.39 -18.19 -22.50
N ASN A 321 -1.26 -18.78 -22.91
CA ASN A 321 -1.02 -20.21 -22.80
C ASN A 321 -1.24 -20.68 -21.34
N PRO A 322 -2.09 -21.70 -21.07
CA PRO A 322 -2.36 -22.19 -19.73
C PRO A 322 -1.14 -22.73 -18.96
N THR A 323 0.00 -22.92 -19.63
CA THR A 323 1.28 -23.26 -18.99
C THR A 323 2.19 -22.05 -18.71
N SER A 324 1.70 -20.82 -18.93
CA SER A 324 2.42 -19.56 -18.68
C SER A 324 1.81 -18.83 -17.49
N PRO A 325 2.11 -19.26 -16.25
CA PRO A 325 1.61 -18.59 -15.05
C PRO A 325 1.96 -17.10 -15.07
N GLU A 326 1.09 -16.29 -14.50
CA GLU A 326 1.40 -14.88 -14.29
C GLU A 326 2.70 -14.71 -13.48
N ASP A 327 3.52 -13.74 -13.86
CA ASP A 327 4.71 -13.39 -13.09
C ASP A 327 4.40 -12.44 -11.95
N THR A 328 5.21 -12.53 -10.90
CA THR A 328 5.08 -11.74 -9.67
C THR A 328 5.06 -10.24 -9.94
N GLY A 329 5.70 -9.79 -11.03
CA GLY A 329 5.76 -8.39 -11.40
C GLY A 329 4.48 -7.82 -11.99
N HIS A 330 3.73 -8.59 -12.77
CA HIS A 330 2.40 -8.21 -13.24
C HIS A 330 1.32 -8.55 -12.22
N ALA A 331 1.38 -9.73 -11.59
CA ALA A 331 0.41 -10.19 -10.59
C ALA A 331 0.18 -9.21 -9.44
N GLN A 332 1.21 -8.44 -9.03
CA GLN A 332 1.05 -7.44 -7.98
C GLN A 332 0.02 -6.35 -8.37
N TYR A 333 -0.11 -6.02 -9.66
CA TYR A 333 -1.11 -5.05 -10.15
C TYR A 333 -2.49 -5.69 -10.20
N ASP A 334 -2.58 -6.94 -10.66
CA ASP A 334 -3.82 -7.72 -10.67
C ASP A 334 -4.46 -7.73 -9.29
N ILE A 335 -3.66 -8.13 -8.31
CA ILE A 335 -4.13 -8.34 -6.95
C ILE A 335 -4.27 -7.01 -6.20
N GLY A 336 -3.37 -6.06 -6.40
CA GLY A 336 -3.49 -4.72 -5.80
C GLY A 336 -4.78 -4.01 -6.22
N GLY A 337 -5.09 -4.00 -7.53
CA GLY A 337 -6.31 -3.38 -8.03
C GLY A 337 -7.57 -4.13 -7.63
N PHE A 338 -7.54 -5.47 -7.66
CA PHE A 338 -8.62 -6.33 -7.16
C PHE A 338 -8.90 -6.07 -5.67
N PHE A 339 -7.86 -5.99 -4.84
CA PHE A 339 -8.02 -5.78 -3.42
C PHE A 339 -8.49 -4.36 -3.09
N GLN A 340 -8.03 -3.35 -3.84
CA GLN A 340 -8.58 -1.99 -3.75
C GLN A 340 -10.09 -1.98 -4.04
N ALA A 341 -10.52 -2.69 -5.09
CA ALA A 341 -11.94 -2.83 -5.42
C ALA A 341 -12.72 -3.51 -4.29
N TYR A 342 -12.17 -4.57 -3.68
CA TYR A 342 -12.79 -5.23 -2.53
C TYR A 342 -12.93 -4.31 -1.32
N LEU A 343 -11.86 -3.60 -0.94
CA LEU A 343 -11.86 -2.70 0.22
C LEU A 343 -12.82 -1.51 0.07
N SER A 344 -13.13 -1.11 -1.17
CA SER A 344 -14.12 -0.05 -1.43
C SER A 344 -15.54 -0.42 -0.97
N GLY A 345 -15.86 -1.72 -0.88
CA GLY A 345 -17.20 -2.22 -0.61
C GLY A 345 -18.23 -1.96 -1.73
N ARG A 346 -17.81 -1.36 -2.86
CA ARG A 346 -18.70 -0.99 -3.98
C ARG A 346 -19.07 -2.18 -4.86
N TYR A 347 -18.20 -3.19 -4.93
CA TYR A 347 -18.29 -4.29 -5.89
C TYR A 347 -18.63 -5.61 -5.20
N SER A 348 -19.38 -6.45 -5.90
CA SER A 348 -19.76 -7.79 -5.46
C SER A 348 -18.58 -8.74 -5.55
N ILE A 349 -17.62 -8.61 -4.62
CA ILE A 349 -16.44 -9.46 -4.53
C ILE A 349 -16.59 -10.41 -3.33
N PRO A 350 -16.64 -11.73 -3.55
CA PRO A 350 -16.75 -12.70 -2.46
C PRO A 350 -15.51 -12.72 -1.58
N LEU A 351 -15.69 -12.74 -0.25
CA LEU A 351 -14.59 -12.93 0.71
C LEU A 351 -13.76 -14.19 0.39
N ALA A 352 -14.42 -15.27 -0.03
CA ALA A 352 -13.74 -16.51 -0.42
C ALA A 352 -12.76 -16.31 -1.59
N ALA A 353 -13.04 -15.38 -2.51
CA ALA A 353 -12.12 -15.06 -3.61
C ALA A 353 -10.88 -14.30 -3.09
N VAL A 354 -11.08 -13.35 -2.18
CA VAL A 354 -10.00 -12.61 -1.51
C VAL A 354 -9.09 -13.55 -0.73
N GLN A 355 -9.68 -14.46 0.06
CA GLN A 355 -8.94 -15.47 0.81
C GLN A 355 -8.12 -16.38 -0.10
N ARG A 356 -8.67 -16.82 -1.25
CA ARG A 356 -7.91 -17.64 -2.21
C ARG A 356 -6.71 -16.92 -2.80
N PHE A 357 -6.82 -15.64 -3.15
CA PHE A 357 -5.67 -14.86 -3.61
C PHE A 357 -4.64 -14.63 -2.50
N SER A 358 -5.09 -14.33 -1.28
CA SER A 358 -4.22 -14.25 -0.10
C SER A 358 -3.45 -15.56 0.11
N ASN A 359 -4.13 -16.70 0.03
CA ASN A 359 -3.53 -18.02 0.16
C ASN A 359 -2.58 -18.35 -0.98
N THR A 360 -2.85 -17.90 -2.23
CA THR A 360 -1.87 -18.05 -3.31
C THR A 360 -0.56 -17.34 -2.95
N ILE A 361 -0.63 -16.12 -2.44
CA ILE A 361 0.58 -15.35 -2.07
C ILE A 361 1.36 -16.08 -0.95
N VAL A 362 0.66 -16.58 0.06
CA VAL A 362 1.29 -17.21 1.23
C VAL A 362 1.70 -18.66 0.98
N ASP A 363 0.76 -19.51 0.59
CA ASP A 363 0.96 -20.96 0.55
C ASP A 363 1.63 -21.44 -0.74
N VAL A 364 1.65 -20.58 -1.78
CA VAL A 364 2.21 -20.92 -3.08
C VAL A 364 3.43 -20.07 -3.42
N MET A 365 3.40 -18.74 -3.17
CA MET A 365 4.49 -17.85 -3.59
C MET A 365 5.57 -17.62 -2.52
N ALA A 366 5.20 -17.57 -1.25
CA ALA A 366 6.15 -17.36 -0.15
C ALA A 366 6.87 -18.65 0.29
N HIS A 367 7.85 -18.51 1.20
CA HIS A 367 8.67 -19.61 1.73
C HIS A 367 9.41 -20.41 0.64
N LYS A 368 9.98 -19.70 -0.33
CA LYS A 368 10.67 -20.28 -1.50
C LYS A 368 12.19 -20.22 -1.44
N GLU A 369 12.78 -20.08 -0.26
CA GLU A 369 14.22 -19.95 -0.07
C GLU A 369 15.02 -21.06 -0.78
N SER A 370 14.44 -22.26 -0.91
CA SER A 370 15.03 -23.39 -1.66
C SER A 370 15.23 -23.13 -3.16
N LEU A 371 14.52 -22.15 -3.72
CA LEU A 371 14.66 -21.64 -5.10
C LEU A 371 15.62 -20.44 -5.20
N GLY A 372 16.30 -20.08 -4.10
CA GLY A 372 17.23 -18.96 -4.02
C GLY A 372 16.61 -17.62 -3.63
N TYR A 373 15.27 -17.55 -3.48
CA TYR A 373 14.53 -16.34 -3.13
C TYR A 373 13.35 -16.69 -2.22
N PRO A 374 13.04 -15.93 -1.17
CA PRO A 374 11.90 -16.21 -0.29
C PRO A 374 10.55 -16.10 -0.99
N ILE A 375 10.43 -15.27 -2.05
CA ILE A 375 9.23 -15.13 -2.86
C ILE A 375 9.50 -15.63 -4.29
N SER A 376 8.62 -16.48 -4.83
CA SER A 376 8.73 -16.98 -6.21
C SER A 376 8.55 -15.88 -7.26
N GLY A 377 9.13 -16.09 -8.45
CA GLY A 377 8.98 -15.21 -9.61
C GLY A 377 7.64 -15.38 -10.37
N ARG A 378 6.89 -16.44 -10.08
CA ARG A 378 5.58 -16.75 -10.67
C ARG A 378 4.56 -17.10 -9.59
N ILE A 379 3.27 -16.91 -9.91
CA ILE A 379 2.14 -17.20 -9.01
C ILE A 379 1.92 -18.69 -8.72
N ASP A 380 2.56 -19.58 -9.48
CA ASP A 380 2.50 -21.03 -9.29
C ASP A 380 3.61 -21.58 -8.38
N GLY A 381 4.41 -20.68 -7.78
CA GLY A 381 5.48 -21.05 -6.86
C GLY A 381 6.79 -21.41 -7.54
N THR A 382 6.92 -21.20 -8.84
CA THR A 382 8.17 -21.38 -9.61
C THR A 382 8.85 -20.04 -9.91
N ASN A 383 10.13 -20.09 -10.28
CA ASN A 383 10.81 -18.92 -10.85
C ASN A 383 10.74 -18.97 -12.39
N SER A 384 11.00 -20.13 -12.99
CA SER A 384 11.14 -20.24 -14.45
C SER A 384 12.14 -19.17 -14.95
N THR A 385 11.82 -18.43 -16.01
CA THR A 385 12.63 -17.29 -16.49
C THR A 385 12.44 -16.00 -15.69
N ALA A 386 11.43 -15.93 -14.80
CA ALA A 386 11.22 -14.80 -13.91
C ALA A 386 12.01 -15.05 -12.61
N GLY A 387 13.03 -14.23 -12.32
CA GLY A 387 13.70 -14.33 -11.02
C GLY A 387 12.70 -14.19 -9.85
N GLY A 388 13.03 -14.74 -8.68
CA GLY A 388 12.26 -14.49 -7.46
C GLY A 388 12.63 -13.14 -6.83
N ASP A 389 11.93 -12.78 -5.75
CA ASP A 389 12.15 -11.55 -4.99
C ASP A 389 12.59 -11.84 -3.54
N ASN A 390 13.41 -10.95 -2.97
CA ASN A 390 13.85 -11.02 -1.57
C ASN A 390 12.86 -10.41 -0.57
N TYR A 391 11.77 -9.84 -1.07
CA TYR A 391 10.70 -9.21 -0.30
C TYR A 391 9.37 -9.41 -1.02
N LEU A 392 8.26 -9.30 -0.28
CA LEU A 392 6.93 -9.30 -0.89
C LEU A 392 6.61 -7.90 -1.42
N ARG A 393 6.33 -7.75 -2.72
CA ARG A 393 6.04 -6.44 -3.32
C ARG A 393 4.85 -5.74 -2.68
N GLU A 394 4.89 -4.40 -2.65
CA GLU A 394 3.99 -3.56 -1.83
C GLU A 394 2.49 -3.79 -2.07
N ARG A 395 2.09 -4.08 -3.30
CA ARG A 395 0.68 -4.28 -3.66
C ARG A 395 0.09 -5.61 -3.15
N PHE A 396 0.94 -6.58 -2.83
CA PHE A 396 0.50 -7.86 -2.25
C PHE A 396 0.37 -7.81 -0.73
N LEU A 397 1.19 -6.99 -0.07
CA LEU A 397 1.33 -7.03 1.38
C LEU A 397 -0.03 -6.92 2.12
N PRO A 398 -0.92 -5.94 1.82
CA PRO A 398 -2.18 -5.80 2.55
C PRO A 398 -3.12 -7.00 2.44
N ILE A 399 -3.27 -7.58 1.25
CA ILE A 399 -4.16 -8.74 1.07
C ILE A 399 -3.58 -9.98 1.76
N ALA A 400 -2.26 -10.19 1.67
CA ALA A 400 -1.60 -11.36 2.26
C ALA A 400 -1.76 -11.37 3.79
N VAL A 401 -1.49 -10.24 4.45
CA VAL A 401 -1.39 -10.20 5.93
C VAL A 401 -2.71 -9.98 6.64
N ARG A 402 -3.75 -9.51 5.93
CA ARG A 402 -5.09 -9.34 6.53
C ARG A 402 -5.86 -10.66 6.64
N TYR A 403 -5.57 -11.63 5.78
CA TYR A 403 -6.24 -12.94 5.77
C TYR A 403 -5.33 -14.11 6.12
N ASN A 404 -4.01 -13.93 6.12
CA ASN A 404 -3.04 -14.85 6.71
C ASN A 404 -2.24 -14.10 7.78
N GLN A 405 -2.91 -13.85 8.92
CA GLN A 405 -2.41 -12.93 9.95
C GLN A 405 -1.11 -13.36 10.62
N ASP A 406 -0.79 -14.65 10.55
CA ASP A 406 0.39 -15.27 11.15
C ASP A 406 1.66 -15.06 10.33
N GLU A 407 1.50 -14.76 9.05
CA GLU A 407 2.58 -14.50 8.09
C GLU A 407 3.11 -13.07 8.16
N TRP A 408 2.46 -12.21 8.95
CA TRP A 408 2.86 -10.81 9.12
C TRP A 408 4.34 -10.66 9.44
N ASP A 409 4.81 -11.38 10.46
CA ASP A 409 6.20 -11.26 10.90
C ASP A 409 7.18 -11.80 9.86
N TYR A 410 6.86 -12.90 9.18
CA TYR A 410 7.73 -13.42 8.12
C TYR A 410 7.80 -12.41 6.96
N LEU A 411 6.67 -12.03 6.38
CA LEU A 411 6.60 -11.19 5.18
C LEU A 411 7.16 -9.78 5.40
N VAL A 412 6.91 -9.16 6.55
CA VAL A 412 7.44 -7.82 6.85
C VAL A 412 8.93 -7.87 7.14
N ASN A 413 9.43 -8.91 7.81
CA ASN A 413 10.86 -9.03 8.05
C ASN A 413 11.65 -9.34 6.76
N LEU A 414 11.06 -10.01 5.76
CA LEU A 414 11.67 -10.10 4.44
C LEU A 414 11.95 -8.70 3.87
N ASP A 415 10.96 -7.80 3.94
CA ASP A 415 11.12 -6.44 3.46
C ASP A 415 12.17 -5.65 4.25
N ILE A 416 12.10 -5.67 5.59
CA ILE A 416 13.07 -5.01 6.47
C ILE A 416 14.49 -5.50 6.18
N ASN A 417 14.68 -6.82 6.06
CA ASN A 417 15.99 -7.43 5.80
C ASN A 417 16.51 -7.15 4.39
N SER A 418 15.62 -7.00 3.41
CA SER A 418 15.99 -6.60 2.05
C SER A 418 16.44 -5.14 1.95
N GLY A 419 16.00 -4.30 2.90
CA GLY A 419 16.22 -2.86 2.89
C GLY A 419 15.27 -2.08 1.97
N GLU A 420 14.31 -2.74 1.31
CA GLU A 420 13.36 -2.12 0.38
C GLU A 420 12.55 -0.99 1.04
N TYR A 421 12.02 -1.20 2.26
CA TYR A 421 11.31 -0.17 3.02
C TYR A 421 12.05 1.17 3.03
N SER A 422 13.38 1.17 3.20
CA SER A 422 14.16 2.38 3.44
C SER A 422 14.13 3.38 2.28
N THR A 423 13.81 2.92 1.06
CA THR A 423 13.76 3.76 -0.15
C THR A 423 12.44 3.71 -0.93
N ASN A 424 11.60 2.71 -0.70
CA ASN A 424 10.28 2.57 -1.30
C ASN A 424 9.20 3.15 -0.37
N VAL A 425 8.77 4.37 -0.70
CA VAL A 425 7.76 5.13 0.06
C VAL A 425 6.46 4.37 0.22
N TRP A 426 6.04 3.63 -0.82
CA TRP A 426 4.80 2.87 -0.77
C TRP A 426 4.92 1.65 0.14
N MET A 427 6.03 0.92 0.04
CA MET A 427 6.29 -0.22 0.91
C MET A 427 6.28 0.20 2.39
N THR A 428 7.06 1.23 2.76
CA THR A 428 7.07 1.76 4.13
C THR A 428 5.65 2.16 4.57
N ALA A 429 4.90 2.87 3.73
CA ALA A 429 3.55 3.27 4.06
C ALA A 429 2.62 2.08 4.30
N HIS A 430 2.74 1.01 3.52
CA HIS A 430 1.97 -0.22 3.75
C HIS A 430 2.39 -0.92 5.03
N ILE A 431 3.68 -1.06 5.33
CA ILE A 431 4.12 -1.64 6.62
C ILE A 431 3.56 -0.84 7.80
N LEU A 432 3.68 0.49 7.77
CA LEU A 432 3.18 1.37 8.82
C LEU A 432 1.64 1.36 8.93
N SER A 433 0.94 1.34 7.79
CA SER A 433 -0.52 1.25 7.75
C SER A 433 -1.02 -0.09 8.26
N GLU A 434 -0.40 -1.21 7.86
CA GLU A 434 -0.83 -2.53 8.27
C GLU A 434 -0.50 -2.82 9.75
N LYS A 435 0.65 -2.37 10.30
CA LYS A 435 0.87 -2.47 11.76
C LYS A 435 -0.19 -1.71 12.55
N ASN A 436 -0.56 -0.52 12.06
CA ASN A 436 -1.59 0.29 12.71
C ASN A 436 -2.97 -0.36 12.58
N TYR A 437 -3.31 -0.91 11.41
CA TYR A 437 -4.52 -1.69 11.19
C TYR A 437 -4.60 -2.87 12.18
N ARG A 438 -3.50 -3.61 12.37
CA ARG A 438 -3.45 -4.70 13.34
C ARG A 438 -3.68 -4.19 14.76
N TYR A 439 -3.00 -3.12 15.15
CA TYR A 439 -3.15 -2.50 16.47
C TYR A 439 -4.59 -2.06 16.76
N VAL A 440 -5.21 -1.28 15.86
CA VAL A 440 -6.57 -0.76 16.08
C VAL A 440 -7.65 -1.84 16.04
N ASN A 441 -7.41 -2.95 15.35
CA ASN A 441 -8.31 -4.10 15.31
C ASN A 441 -7.99 -5.17 16.37
N GLY A 442 -7.03 -4.92 17.28
CA GLY A 442 -6.64 -5.85 18.33
C GLY A 442 -6.08 -7.18 17.79
N ILE A 443 -5.53 -7.17 16.58
CA ILE A 443 -4.89 -8.35 15.97
C ILE A 443 -3.52 -8.51 16.62
N PRO A 444 -3.26 -9.61 17.37
CA PRO A 444 -1.99 -9.79 18.06
C PRO A 444 -0.80 -9.79 17.08
N SER A 445 0.26 -9.08 17.45
CA SER A 445 1.55 -9.05 16.75
C SER A 445 2.61 -9.79 17.57
N GLY A 446 2.19 -10.85 18.27
CA GLY A 446 2.96 -11.55 19.29
C GLY A 446 2.06 -12.16 20.36
N VAL A 447 2.68 -12.88 21.29
CA VAL A 447 1.99 -13.55 22.40
C VAL A 447 1.62 -12.52 23.45
N VAL A 448 0.38 -12.58 23.94
CA VAL A 448 -0.09 -11.72 25.03
C VAL A 448 -0.51 -12.60 26.19
N PHE A 449 0.03 -12.34 27.37
CA PHE A 449 -0.35 -13.00 28.62
C PHE A 449 -1.33 -12.12 29.41
N TYR A 450 -2.23 -12.76 30.15
CA TYR A 450 -3.26 -12.10 30.94
C TYR A 450 -3.24 -12.60 32.37
N GLN A 451 -3.47 -11.67 33.31
CA GLN A 451 -3.47 -11.92 34.75
C GLN A 451 -4.51 -12.96 35.16
N ASN A 452 -5.69 -12.92 34.54
CA ASN A 452 -6.80 -13.78 34.90
C ASN A 452 -7.16 -14.71 33.74
N THR A 453 -7.96 -15.72 34.05
CA THR A 453 -8.58 -16.58 33.03
C THR A 453 -9.52 -15.77 32.13
N ASN A 454 -9.86 -16.33 30.97
CA ASN A 454 -10.73 -15.75 29.95
C ASN A 454 -10.21 -14.40 29.39
N TYR A 455 -8.88 -14.23 29.31
CA TYR A 455 -8.22 -13.03 28.81
C TYR A 455 -8.60 -11.76 29.60
N ALA A 456 -8.91 -11.91 30.88
CA ALA A 456 -9.34 -10.84 31.75
C ALA A 456 -8.17 -10.30 32.62
N GLY A 457 -8.43 -9.19 33.32
CA GLY A 457 -7.43 -8.53 34.15
C GLY A 457 -6.43 -7.73 33.32
N THR A 458 -5.27 -7.46 33.90
CA THR A 458 -4.20 -6.73 33.21
C THR A 458 -3.60 -7.63 32.13
N ALA A 459 -3.34 -7.07 30.95
CA ALA A 459 -2.65 -7.75 29.84
C ALA A 459 -1.17 -7.30 29.78
N SER A 460 -0.30 -8.20 29.36
CA SER A 460 1.09 -7.86 29.03
C SER A 460 1.18 -7.02 27.76
N GLN A 461 2.38 -6.53 27.45
CA GLN A 461 2.71 -6.14 26.08
C GLN A 461 2.60 -7.35 25.13
N SER A 462 2.56 -7.11 23.83
CA SER A 462 2.72 -8.17 22.82
C SER A 462 4.18 -8.62 22.77
N LEU A 463 4.45 -9.91 22.97
CA LEU A 463 5.79 -10.48 22.93
C LEU A 463 6.06 -11.10 21.55
N PRO A 464 6.98 -10.56 20.74
CA PRO A 464 7.39 -11.21 19.49
C PRO A 464 8.12 -12.54 19.75
N LYS A 465 8.41 -13.29 18.69
CA LYS A 465 9.26 -14.49 18.78
C LYS A 465 10.59 -14.18 19.46
N GLY A 466 11.04 -15.09 20.31
CA GLY A 466 12.23 -14.89 21.13
C GLY A 466 12.22 -15.69 22.42
N THR A 467 13.25 -15.47 23.23
CA THR A 467 13.40 -16.10 24.53
C THR A 467 13.35 -15.04 25.62
N TYR A 468 12.56 -15.28 26.67
CA TYR A 468 12.28 -14.31 27.71
C TYR A 468 12.55 -14.94 29.08
N THR A 469 13.58 -14.43 29.76
CA THR A 469 13.81 -14.66 31.20
C THR A 469 12.78 -13.92 32.04
N LEU A 470 12.71 -14.23 33.33
CA LEU A 470 11.81 -13.57 34.28
C LEU A 470 11.95 -12.05 34.25
N ALA A 471 13.19 -11.56 34.26
CA ALA A 471 13.45 -10.12 34.23
C ALA A 471 12.93 -9.46 32.93
N GLN A 472 13.07 -10.15 31.79
CA GLN A 472 12.59 -9.67 30.50
C GLN A 472 11.05 -9.71 30.42
N LEU A 473 10.44 -10.76 30.96
CA LEU A 473 8.98 -10.89 31.07
C LEU A 473 8.37 -9.79 31.95
N ALA A 474 8.96 -9.55 33.13
CA ALA A 474 8.51 -8.49 34.02
C ALA A 474 8.56 -7.11 33.35
N ALA A 475 9.62 -6.83 32.58
CA ALA A 475 9.74 -5.59 31.79
C ALA A 475 8.69 -5.47 30.66
N LYS A 476 8.09 -6.60 30.24
CA LYS A 476 6.99 -6.67 29.27
C LYS A 476 5.62 -6.78 29.94
N GLY A 477 5.53 -6.64 31.26
CA GLY A 477 4.27 -6.68 31.99
C GLY A 477 3.77 -8.09 32.32
N VAL A 478 4.66 -9.08 32.37
CA VAL A 478 4.38 -10.44 32.85
C VAL A 478 5.20 -10.68 34.13
N PRO A 479 4.66 -10.37 35.32
CA PRO A 479 5.30 -10.70 36.60
C PRO A 479 5.51 -12.20 36.79
N ASN A 480 6.34 -12.56 37.77
CA ASN A 480 6.51 -13.96 38.17
C ASN A 480 5.18 -14.56 38.59
N ASP A 481 4.90 -15.81 38.21
CA ASP A 481 3.77 -16.58 38.75
C ASP A 481 2.44 -15.84 38.64
N TRP A 482 2.18 -15.24 37.47
CA TRP A 482 1.07 -14.29 37.28
C TRP A 482 0.14 -14.60 36.11
N ALA A 483 0.64 -15.31 35.09
CA ALA A 483 -0.16 -15.56 33.90
C ALA A 483 -1.20 -16.67 34.15
N SER A 484 -2.47 -16.35 33.89
CA SER A 484 -3.59 -17.29 33.99
C SER A 484 -4.25 -17.61 32.63
N SER A 485 -4.01 -16.80 31.61
CA SER A 485 -4.37 -17.10 30.21
C SER A 485 -3.42 -16.42 29.22
N LEU A 486 -3.43 -16.87 27.96
CA LEU A 486 -2.61 -16.29 26.90
C LEU A 486 -3.29 -16.36 25.54
N ARG A 487 -2.98 -15.39 24.69
CA ARG A 487 -3.25 -15.44 23.26
C ARG A 487 -1.97 -15.72 22.49
N VAL A 488 -2.02 -16.65 21.56
CA VAL A 488 -0.89 -17.09 20.74
C VAL A 488 -1.27 -16.86 19.29
N PRO A 489 -0.52 -16.02 18.54
CA PRO A 489 -0.71 -15.92 17.08
C PRO A 489 -0.72 -17.31 16.46
N SER A 490 -1.57 -17.55 15.47
CA SER A 490 -1.67 -18.88 14.89
C SER A 490 -0.36 -19.25 14.19
N GLY A 491 -0.06 -20.54 14.09
CA GLY A 491 1.25 -21.03 13.63
C GLY A 491 2.44 -20.79 14.58
N TRP A 492 2.27 -20.09 15.71
CA TRP A 492 3.33 -19.89 16.70
C TRP A 492 3.29 -20.98 17.77
N LYS A 493 4.45 -21.23 18.39
CA LYS A 493 4.60 -22.14 19.52
C LYS A 493 5.20 -21.38 20.70
N VAL A 494 4.54 -21.46 21.84
CA VAL A 494 5.03 -20.90 23.10
C VAL A 494 5.33 -22.03 24.06
N THR A 495 6.57 -22.09 24.55
CA THR A 495 6.95 -22.98 25.65
C THR A 495 7.08 -22.16 26.91
N LEU A 496 6.16 -22.36 27.86
CA LEU A 496 6.17 -21.78 29.20
C LEU A 496 7.05 -22.63 30.11
N TYR A 497 7.80 -22.01 31.01
CA TYR A 497 8.66 -22.69 31.98
C TYR A 497 8.36 -22.22 33.40
N GLN A 498 8.28 -23.17 34.31
CA GLN A 498 7.95 -22.93 35.71
C GLN A 498 9.01 -22.10 36.43
N SER A 499 10.27 -22.23 36.03
CA SER A 499 11.38 -21.51 36.64
C SER A 499 12.05 -20.57 35.64
N ASP A 500 12.77 -19.58 36.16
CA ASP A 500 13.56 -18.68 35.32
C ASP A 500 14.64 -19.46 34.54
N ASN A 501 15.14 -18.86 33.46
CA ASN A 501 16.17 -19.42 32.58
C ASN A 501 15.77 -20.78 31.95
N PHE A 502 14.50 -20.91 31.60
CA PHE A 502 13.94 -22.04 30.84
C PHE A 502 14.08 -23.40 31.56
N ALA A 503 13.93 -23.39 32.88
CA ALA A 503 14.08 -24.56 33.75
C ALA A 503 12.74 -24.98 34.39
N GLY A 504 12.75 -26.13 35.07
CA GLY A 504 11.59 -26.68 35.74
C GLY A 504 10.60 -27.34 34.77
N THR A 505 9.36 -27.51 35.24
CA THR A 505 8.26 -28.01 34.40
C THR A 505 8.01 -27.07 33.22
N SER A 506 7.67 -27.61 32.06
CA SER A 506 7.33 -26.81 30.89
C SER A 506 6.00 -27.20 30.26
N TRP A 507 5.37 -26.22 29.60
CA TRP A 507 4.08 -26.37 28.94
C TRP A 507 4.11 -25.72 27.56
N VAL A 508 3.71 -26.46 26.54
CA VAL A 508 3.69 -25.98 25.15
C VAL A 508 2.28 -25.53 24.78
N GLN A 509 2.14 -24.35 24.19
CA GLN A 509 0.91 -23.77 23.68
C GLN A 509 1.10 -23.39 22.21
N THR A 510 0.18 -23.82 21.35
CA THR A 510 0.20 -23.52 19.90
C THR A 510 -1.04 -22.76 19.44
N ALA A 511 -1.86 -22.32 20.39
CA ALA A 511 -3.10 -21.60 20.18
C ALA A 511 -3.48 -20.82 21.44
N ASP A 512 -4.43 -19.90 21.30
CA ASP A 512 -5.08 -19.22 22.41
C ASP A 512 -5.54 -20.22 23.49
N ASN A 513 -5.22 -19.94 24.75
CA ASN A 513 -5.71 -20.72 25.88
C ASN A 513 -6.30 -19.79 26.95
N ALA A 514 -7.63 -19.84 27.06
CA ALA A 514 -8.41 -19.04 27.99
C ALA A 514 -8.19 -19.43 29.46
N SER A 515 -7.58 -20.58 29.78
CA SER A 515 -7.31 -20.98 31.15
C SER A 515 -6.11 -21.93 31.26
N LEU A 516 -5.01 -21.41 31.79
CA LEU A 516 -3.81 -22.18 32.09
C LEU A 516 -3.98 -23.16 33.25
N VAL A 517 -5.11 -23.11 33.97
CA VAL A 517 -5.44 -24.03 35.07
C VAL A 517 -5.47 -25.48 34.60
N ALA A 518 -6.09 -25.74 33.43
CA ALA A 518 -6.27 -27.10 32.93
C ALA A 518 -4.97 -27.82 32.61
N ILE A 519 -3.91 -27.06 32.30
CA ILE A 519 -2.58 -27.61 32.01
C ILE A 519 -1.64 -27.55 33.22
N GLY A 520 -2.09 -27.00 34.35
CA GLY A 520 -1.28 -26.84 35.56
C GLY A 520 -0.24 -25.72 35.49
N ALA A 521 -0.38 -24.77 34.57
CA ALA A 521 0.55 -23.64 34.39
C ALA A 521 0.05 -22.32 34.97
N ASN A 522 -1.15 -22.31 35.59
CA ASN A 522 -1.75 -21.13 36.17
C ASN A 522 -0.85 -20.53 37.25
N ASP A 523 -0.55 -19.24 37.13
CA ASP A 523 0.26 -18.50 38.11
C ASP A 523 1.57 -19.23 38.44
N SER A 524 2.19 -19.87 37.43
CA SER A 524 3.39 -20.69 37.62
C SER A 524 4.50 -20.36 36.62
N MET A 525 4.23 -19.51 35.63
CA MET A 525 5.20 -19.17 34.59
C MET A 525 6.23 -18.16 35.11
N SER A 526 7.51 -18.49 34.92
CA SER A 526 8.66 -17.62 35.24
C SER A 526 9.52 -17.27 34.01
N SER A 527 9.52 -18.10 32.95
CA SER A 527 10.21 -17.79 31.68
C SER A 527 9.49 -18.44 30.48
N CYS A 528 9.72 -17.96 29.26
CA CYS A 528 9.17 -18.59 28.06
C CYS A 528 10.05 -18.49 26.81
N LYS A 529 9.80 -19.40 25.88
CA LYS A 529 10.30 -19.33 24.50
C LYS A 529 9.11 -19.22 23.55
N ILE A 530 9.20 -18.32 22.59
CA ILE A 530 8.18 -18.05 21.58
C ILE A 530 8.83 -18.27 20.22
N GLU A 531 8.27 -19.18 19.43
CA GLU A 531 8.84 -19.74 18.19
C GLU A 531 7.86 -19.68 17.02
#